data_AF-A0A7Y1YCI6-F1
#
_entry.id   AF-A0A7Y1YCI6-F1
#
_cell.length_a   1.000
_cell.length_b   1.000
_cell.length_c   1.000
_cell.angle_alpha   90.00
_cell.angle_beta   90.00
_cell.angle_gamma   90.00
#
_symmetry.space_group_name_H-M   'P 1'
#
loop_
_entity.id
_entity.type
_entity.pdbx_description
1 polymer ?
#
loop_
_entity_poly.entity_id
_entity_poly.type
_entity_poly.pdbx_seq_one_letter_code
_entity_poly.pdbx_strand_id
1 'polypeptide(L)'
;MEEESTSPVLRPDAVEGSDAPDDPAESEPPVSEPTKIIRIASMTRAMLEEVRQAPLDEAGRRRLLEVHERSLKELAGVLSDDLQDEFNEIFRPLTSDAPTESELRVAQAQLVGWLEGLFHGIQASLMSQQMAAQAQLAEVRTRQLQSGDGEYSGGVYL
;
A
#
# COMPACT_ATOMS: atom_id res chain seq x y z
N MET A 1 -59.87 1.85 9.03
CA MET A 1 -59.31 2.90 8.17
C MET A 1 -58.32 3.70 9.01
N GLU A 2 -57.20 3.12 9.48
CA GLU A 2 -56.16 2.38 8.71
C GLU A 2 -55.75 3.23 7.50
N GLU A 3 -54.52 3.72 7.35
CA GLU A 3 -53.25 3.01 7.57
C GLU A 3 -52.08 3.89 8.07
N GLU A 4 -51.22 3.17 8.78
CA GLU A 4 -49.88 3.46 9.24
C GLU A 4 -48.89 3.47 8.06
N SER A 5 -47.96 4.44 8.01
CA SER A 5 -46.81 4.37 7.11
C SER A 5 -45.56 4.77 7.90
N THR A 6 -45.02 3.80 8.61
CA THR A 6 -43.74 3.87 9.29
C THR A 6 -42.65 3.47 8.28
N SER A 7 -41.89 4.45 7.80
CA SER A 7 -40.71 4.18 6.97
C SER A 7 -39.66 3.42 7.77
N PRO A 8 -39.12 2.30 7.27
CA PRO A 8 -38.04 1.59 7.95
C PRO A 8 -36.74 2.37 7.80
N VAL A 9 -36.16 2.78 8.93
CA VAL A 9 -34.79 3.30 9.01
C VAL A 9 -33.85 2.13 8.73
N LEU A 10 -33.27 2.11 7.52
CA LEU A 10 -32.17 1.22 7.17
C LEU A 10 -30.98 1.55 8.05
N ARG A 11 -30.68 0.65 9.00
CA ARG A 11 -29.38 0.61 9.68
C ARG A 11 -28.39 0.02 8.68
N PRO A 12 -27.28 0.69 8.34
CA PRO A 12 -26.22 0.01 7.60
C PRO A 12 -25.69 -1.10 8.49
N ASP A 13 -25.67 -2.31 7.94
CA ASP A 13 -25.17 -3.52 8.56
C ASP A 13 -23.85 -3.26 9.29
N ALA A 14 -23.82 -3.70 10.54
CA ALA A 14 -22.60 -3.89 11.27
C ALA A 14 -21.74 -4.88 10.46
N VAL A 15 -20.70 -4.37 9.82
CA VAL A 15 -19.54 -5.17 9.43
C VAL A 15 -18.92 -5.65 10.73
N GLU A 16 -19.36 -6.81 11.19
CA GLU A 16 -18.67 -7.61 12.18
C GLU A 16 -17.46 -8.23 11.46
N GLY A 17 -16.47 -7.37 11.22
CA GLY A 17 -15.13 -7.81 10.84
C GLY A 17 -14.56 -8.57 12.03
N SER A 18 -14.41 -9.87 11.84
CA SER A 18 -13.68 -10.77 12.72
C SER A 18 -12.23 -10.30 12.85
N ASP A 19 -11.97 -9.37 13.77
CA ASP A 19 -10.62 -8.96 14.14
C ASP A 19 -10.07 -9.98 15.16
N ALA A 20 -9.79 -11.18 14.66
CA ALA A 20 -8.85 -12.06 15.32
C ALA A 20 -7.47 -11.44 15.13
N PRO A 21 -6.62 -11.37 16.17
CA PRO A 21 -5.28 -10.81 16.00
C PRO A 21 -4.51 -11.76 15.09
N ASP A 22 -4.39 -11.38 13.81
CA ASP A 22 -3.44 -12.01 12.90
C ASP A 22 -2.05 -11.90 13.53
N ASP A 23 -1.43 -13.05 13.76
CA ASP A 23 -0.09 -13.13 14.29
C ASP A 23 0.84 -12.44 13.27
N PRO A 24 1.50 -11.32 13.60
CA PRO A 24 2.24 -10.50 12.64
C PRO A 24 3.49 -11.19 12.05
N ALA A 25 3.68 -12.48 12.32
CA ALA A 25 4.82 -13.28 11.91
C ALA A 25 4.61 -14.08 10.61
N GLU A 26 3.38 -14.22 10.10
CA GLU A 26 3.09 -15.13 8.97
C GLU A 26 2.68 -14.47 7.65
N SER A 27 2.45 -13.15 7.62
CA SER A 27 2.11 -12.46 6.36
C SER A 27 3.34 -12.19 5.51
N GLU A 28 3.29 -12.56 4.22
CA GLU A 28 4.35 -12.21 3.27
C GLU A 28 4.54 -10.70 3.18
N PRO A 29 5.80 -10.21 3.05
CA PRO A 29 6.02 -8.78 2.84
C PRO A 29 5.35 -8.35 1.52
N PRO A 30 4.78 -7.13 1.45
CA PRO A 30 4.12 -6.64 0.23
C PRO A 30 5.07 -6.58 -0.97
N VAL A 31 6.38 -6.50 -0.71
CA VAL A 31 7.43 -6.42 -1.73
C VAL A 31 8.61 -7.28 -1.30
N SER A 32 9.04 -8.18 -2.18
CA SER A 32 10.22 -9.05 -1.96
C SER A 32 11.54 -8.36 -2.27
N GLU A 33 11.59 -7.48 -3.28
CA GLU A 33 12.79 -6.74 -3.70
C GLU A 33 12.59 -5.21 -3.74
N PRO A 34 12.63 -4.51 -2.59
CA PRO A 34 12.38 -3.07 -2.52
C PRO A 34 13.32 -2.22 -3.40
N THR A 35 14.60 -2.60 -3.45
CA THR A 35 15.60 -1.89 -4.26
C THR A 35 15.31 -1.97 -5.76
N LYS A 36 14.76 -3.10 -6.25
CA LYS A 36 14.40 -3.28 -7.66
C LYS A 36 13.24 -2.36 -8.03
N ILE A 37 12.21 -2.27 -7.18
CA ILE A 37 11.09 -1.34 -7.38
C ILE A 37 11.58 0.11 -7.45
N ILE A 38 12.46 0.55 -6.55
CA ILE A 38 12.99 1.92 -6.54
C ILE A 38 13.73 2.25 -7.85
N ARG A 39 14.52 1.30 -8.38
CA ARG A 39 15.23 1.48 -9.66
C ARG A 39 14.24 1.63 -10.82
N ILE A 40 13.21 0.78 -10.87
CA ILE A 40 12.16 0.85 -11.90
C ILE A 40 11.38 2.16 -11.78
N ALA A 41 10.96 2.55 -10.57
CA ALA A 41 10.23 3.79 -10.32
C ALA A 41 11.02 5.02 -10.80
N SER A 42 12.33 5.05 -10.51
CA SER A 42 13.23 6.14 -10.92
C SER A 42 13.41 6.20 -12.42
N MET A 43 13.62 5.04 -13.07
CA MET A 43 13.71 4.93 -14.54
C MET A 43 12.42 5.40 -15.22
N THR A 44 11.27 4.92 -14.75
CA THR A 44 9.94 5.27 -15.25
C THR A 44 9.67 6.77 -15.12
N ARG A 45 10.00 7.38 -13.98
CA ARG A 45 9.86 8.84 -13.79
C ARG A 45 10.74 9.62 -14.76
N ALA A 46 12.00 9.20 -14.95
CA ALA A 46 12.92 9.86 -15.87
C ALA A 46 12.41 9.79 -17.32
N MET A 47 11.89 8.64 -17.75
CA MET A 47 11.29 8.50 -19.09
C MET A 47 10.02 9.34 -19.25
N LEU A 48 9.15 9.39 -18.24
CA LEU A 48 7.96 10.25 -18.27
C LEU A 48 8.34 11.73 -18.45
N GLU A 49 9.41 12.17 -17.78
CA GLU A 49 9.90 13.53 -17.89
C GLU A 49 10.48 13.81 -19.29
N GLU A 50 11.27 12.90 -19.85
CA GLU A 50 11.82 13.04 -21.20
C GLU A 50 10.71 13.24 -22.25
N VAL A 51 9.65 12.43 -22.18
CA VAL A 51 8.50 12.50 -23.12
C VAL A 51 7.69 13.79 -22.94
N ARG A 52 7.78 14.45 -21.78
CA ARG A 52 7.17 15.78 -21.58
C ARG A 52 8.00 16.90 -22.19
N GLN A 53 9.31 16.72 -22.29
CA GLN A 53 10.24 17.74 -22.76
C GLN A 53 10.46 17.70 -24.26
N ALA A 54 10.48 16.51 -24.86
CA ALA A 54 10.73 16.33 -26.28
C ALA A 54 9.73 15.37 -26.94
N PRO A 55 9.22 15.67 -28.14
CA PRO A 55 8.38 14.75 -28.89
C PRO A 55 9.18 13.52 -29.33
N LEU A 56 8.52 12.37 -29.36
CA LEU A 56 9.07 11.10 -29.80
C LEU A 56 8.62 10.78 -31.22
N ASP A 57 9.56 10.30 -32.02
CA ASP A 57 9.21 9.63 -33.26
C ASP A 57 8.58 8.25 -32.98
N GLU A 58 8.09 7.63 -34.05
CA GLU A 58 7.44 6.33 -33.98
C GLU A 58 8.36 5.23 -33.41
N ALA A 59 9.65 5.26 -33.75
CA ALA A 59 10.62 4.30 -33.23
C ALA A 59 10.84 4.48 -31.72
N GLY A 60 10.94 5.73 -31.26
CA GLY A 60 11.02 6.08 -29.84
C GLY A 60 9.78 5.65 -29.06
N ARG A 61 8.58 5.83 -29.63
CA ARG A 61 7.32 5.38 -28.99
C ARG A 61 7.25 3.87 -28.84
N ARG A 62 7.63 3.10 -29.88
CA ARG A 62 7.71 1.64 -29.79
C ARG A 62 8.71 1.18 -28.74
N ARG A 63 9.88 1.83 -28.69
CA ARG A 63 10.88 1.54 -27.66
C ARG A 63 10.35 1.81 -26.25
N LEU A 64 9.62 2.91 -26.06
CA LEU A 64 9.05 3.26 -24.77
C LEU A 64 7.95 2.29 -24.34
N LEU A 65 7.12 1.82 -25.29
CA LEU A 65 6.14 0.75 -25.04
C LEU A 65 6.84 -0.53 -24.54
N GLU A 66 7.87 -1.01 -25.25
CA GLU A 66 8.62 -2.21 -24.82
C GLU A 66 9.18 -2.07 -23.41
N VAL A 67 9.71 -0.89 -23.06
CA VAL A 67 10.26 -0.65 -21.72
C VAL A 67 9.15 -0.61 -20.68
N HIS A 68 7.99 -0.02 -21.00
CA HIS A 68 6.83 -0.02 -20.12
C HIS A 68 6.37 -1.44 -19.80
N GLU A 69 6.13 -2.27 -20.81
CA GLU A 69 5.68 -3.65 -20.64
C GLU A 69 6.67 -4.50 -19.83
N ARG A 70 7.97 -4.35 -20.11
CA ARG A 70 9.02 -5.01 -19.32
C ARG A 70 8.99 -4.55 -17.87
N SER A 71 8.81 -3.25 -17.63
CA SER A 71 8.73 -2.71 -16.28
C SER A 71 7.54 -3.27 -15.50
N LEU A 72 6.37 -3.40 -16.13
CA LEU A 72 5.20 -4.03 -15.52
C LEU A 72 5.49 -5.48 -15.14
N LYS A 73 6.09 -6.26 -16.05
CA LYS A 73 6.44 -7.66 -15.78
C LYS A 73 7.46 -7.82 -14.65
N GLU A 74 8.49 -6.98 -14.64
CA GLU A 74 9.52 -7.00 -13.59
C GLU A 74 8.97 -6.59 -12.22
N LEU A 75 7.97 -5.69 -12.19
CA LEU A 75 7.27 -5.29 -10.97
C LEU A 75 6.35 -6.39 -10.46
N ALA A 76 5.53 -6.98 -11.33
CA ALA A 76 4.63 -8.07 -10.94
C ALA A 76 5.39 -9.23 -10.26
N GLY A 77 6.61 -9.54 -10.74
CA GLY A 77 7.44 -10.59 -10.16
C GLY A 77 8.07 -10.30 -8.78
N VAL A 78 7.84 -9.11 -8.20
CA VAL A 78 8.38 -8.74 -6.87
C VAL A 78 7.30 -8.27 -5.88
N LEU A 79 6.04 -8.27 -6.30
CA LEU A 79 4.88 -7.97 -5.44
C LEU A 79 4.39 -9.27 -4.78
N SER A 80 3.76 -9.14 -3.61
CA SER A 80 2.95 -10.22 -3.03
C SER A 80 1.76 -10.55 -3.92
N ASP A 81 1.16 -11.73 -3.74
CA ASP A 81 0.02 -12.20 -4.56
C ASP A 81 -1.14 -11.19 -4.57
N ASP A 82 -1.55 -10.68 -3.41
CA ASP A 82 -2.63 -9.69 -3.30
C ASP A 82 -2.35 -8.41 -4.11
N LEU A 83 -1.12 -7.90 -4.04
CA LEU A 83 -0.71 -6.70 -4.78
C LEU A 83 -0.53 -6.98 -6.27
N GLN A 84 -0.14 -8.20 -6.63
CA GLN A 84 -0.05 -8.63 -8.01
C GLN A 84 -1.44 -8.68 -8.66
N ASP A 85 -2.45 -9.18 -7.95
CA ASP A 85 -3.84 -9.21 -8.42
C ASP A 85 -4.38 -7.80 -8.63
N GLU A 86 -4.22 -6.89 -7.64
CA GLU A 86 -4.59 -5.48 -7.78
C GLU A 86 -3.87 -4.84 -8.98
N PHE A 87 -2.56 -5.08 -9.09
CA PHE A 87 -1.74 -4.54 -10.17
C PHE A 87 -2.23 -4.99 -11.54
N ASN A 88 -2.56 -6.28 -11.71
CA ASN A 88 -3.07 -6.82 -12.97
C ASN A 88 -4.47 -6.32 -13.33
N GLU A 89 -5.30 -5.98 -12.34
CA GLU A 89 -6.61 -5.36 -12.57
C GLU A 89 -6.47 -3.92 -13.10
N ILE A 90 -5.54 -3.16 -12.52
CA ILE A 90 -5.31 -1.73 -12.83
C ILE A 90 -4.54 -1.55 -14.15
N PHE A 91 -3.49 -2.34 -14.38
CA PHE A 91 -2.57 -2.18 -15.49
C PHE A 91 -2.93 -3.11 -16.66
N ARG A 92 -3.82 -2.64 -17.54
CA ARG A 92 -4.13 -3.32 -18.79
C ARG A 92 -3.12 -2.98 -19.91
N PRO A 93 -2.71 -3.95 -20.74
CA PRO A 93 -1.83 -3.68 -21.87
C PRO A 93 -2.41 -2.65 -22.85
N LEU A 94 -1.53 -1.83 -23.42
CA LEU A 94 -1.88 -0.98 -24.56
C LEU A 94 -2.16 -1.87 -25.78
N THR A 95 -3.23 -1.58 -26.51
CA THR A 95 -3.71 -2.45 -27.61
C THR A 95 -3.07 -2.15 -28.96
N SER A 96 -2.40 -1.01 -29.10
CA SER A 96 -1.71 -0.58 -30.31
C SER A 96 -0.22 -0.89 -30.19
N ASP A 97 0.34 -1.51 -31.24
CA ASP A 97 1.80 -1.68 -31.39
C ASP A 97 2.54 -0.35 -31.59
N ALA A 98 1.79 0.71 -31.88
CA ALA A 98 2.27 2.08 -32.10
C ALA A 98 1.38 3.06 -31.31
N PRO A 99 1.44 3.06 -29.97
CA PRO A 99 0.63 3.94 -29.15
C PRO A 99 1.05 5.39 -29.37
N THR A 100 0.11 6.29 -29.19
CA THR A 100 0.35 7.74 -29.24
C THR A 100 1.23 8.17 -28.06
N GLU A 101 1.90 9.32 -28.19
CA GLU A 101 2.67 9.89 -27.07
C GLU A 101 1.79 10.17 -25.83
N SER A 102 0.53 10.53 -26.06
CA SER A 102 -0.42 10.80 -24.98
C SER A 102 -0.75 9.53 -24.21
N GLU A 103 -1.00 8.42 -24.91
CA GLU A 103 -1.23 7.11 -24.27
C GLU A 103 -0.01 6.68 -23.45
N LEU A 104 1.20 6.81 -24.01
CA LEU A 104 2.44 6.49 -23.30
C LEU A 104 2.66 7.37 -22.07
N ARG A 105 2.38 8.68 -22.16
CA ARG A 105 2.48 9.58 -20.99
C ARG A 105 1.49 9.22 -19.90
N VAL A 106 0.25 8.87 -20.24
CA VAL A 106 -0.76 8.45 -19.26
C VAL A 106 -0.35 7.14 -18.61
N ALA A 107 0.07 6.14 -19.39
CA ALA A 107 0.51 4.84 -18.87
C ALA A 107 1.72 4.96 -17.93
N GLN A 108 2.72 5.76 -18.29
CA GLN A 108 3.89 5.99 -17.43
C GLN A 108 3.50 6.80 -16.17
N ALA A 109 2.63 7.80 -16.28
CA ALA A 109 2.17 8.57 -15.12
C ALA A 109 1.34 7.72 -14.14
N GLN A 110 0.50 6.82 -14.66
CA GLN A 110 -0.23 5.84 -13.85
C GLN A 110 0.75 4.95 -13.07
N LEU A 111 1.80 4.46 -13.74
CA LEU A 111 2.82 3.64 -13.10
C LEU A 111 3.60 4.40 -12.01
N VAL A 112 4.03 5.63 -12.28
CA VAL A 112 4.69 6.47 -11.26
C VAL A 112 3.78 6.68 -10.05
N GLY A 113 2.52 7.07 -10.28
CA GLY A 113 1.57 7.38 -9.22
C GLY A 113 1.23 6.16 -8.36
N TRP A 114 1.03 4.99 -8.97
CA TRP A 114 0.78 3.75 -8.24
C TRP A 114 1.99 3.35 -7.39
N LEU A 115 3.21 3.43 -7.95
CA LEU A 115 4.44 3.14 -7.21
C LEU A 115 4.65 4.10 -6.03
N GLU A 116 4.37 5.39 -6.22
CA GLU A 116 4.36 6.36 -5.12
C GLU A 116 3.36 5.96 -4.03
N GLY A 117 2.13 5.60 -4.40
CA GLY A 117 1.10 5.11 -3.48
C GLY A 117 1.55 3.88 -2.68
N LEU A 118 2.14 2.90 -3.35
CA LEU A 118 2.70 1.70 -2.73
C LEU A 118 3.76 2.05 -1.68
N PHE A 119 4.71 2.93 -2.00
CA PHE A 119 5.74 3.36 -1.05
C PHE A 119 5.15 4.06 0.17
N HIS A 120 4.17 4.94 -0.01
CA HIS A 120 3.50 5.60 1.11
C HIS A 120 2.71 4.60 1.97
N GLY A 121 2.04 3.62 1.36
CA GLY A 121 1.31 2.57 2.08
C GLY A 121 2.23 1.73 2.97
N ILE A 122 3.37 1.28 2.43
CA ILE A 122 4.39 0.53 3.18
C ILE A 122 4.93 1.35 4.36
N GLN A 123 5.23 2.64 4.13
CA GLN A 123 5.72 3.54 5.19
C GLN A 123 4.67 3.77 6.28
N ALA A 124 3.40 3.97 5.90
CA ALA A 124 2.30 4.16 6.83
C ALA A 124 2.08 2.91 7.72
N SER A 125 2.12 1.72 7.10
CA SER A 125 2.01 0.45 7.83
C SER A 125 3.16 0.28 8.83
N LEU A 126 4.41 0.51 8.40
CA LEU A 126 5.58 0.41 9.28
C LEU A 126 5.51 1.41 10.45
N MET A 127 5.08 2.64 10.19
CA MET A 127 4.93 3.66 11.22
C MET A 127 3.85 3.29 12.23
N SER A 128 2.73 2.73 11.78
CA SER A 128 1.66 2.20 12.65
C SER A 128 2.17 1.08 13.56
N GLN A 129 2.90 0.11 12.99
CA GLN A 129 3.50 -0.98 13.75
C GLN A 129 4.48 -0.47 14.82
N GLN A 130 5.31 0.52 14.48
CA GLN A 130 6.24 1.13 15.43
C GLN A 130 5.52 1.86 16.57
N MET A 131 4.42 2.57 16.27
CA MET A 131 3.61 3.24 17.30
C MET A 131 2.92 2.24 18.23
N ALA A 132 2.34 1.16 17.68
CA ALA A 132 1.71 0.10 18.46
C ALA A 132 2.72 -0.60 19.38
N ALA A 133 3.92 -0.92 18.87
CA ALA A 133 4.99 -1.51 19.66
C ALA A 133 5.45 -0.57 20.80
N GLN A 134 5.57 0.73 20.53
CA GLN A 134 5.92 1.71 21.57
C GLN A 134 4.84 1.82 22.66
N ALA A 135 3.56 1.80 22.29
CA ALA A 135 2.45 1.84 23.24
C ALA A 135 2.43 0.59 24.14
N GLN A 136 2.65 -0.60 23.57
CA GLN A 136 2.76 -1.85 24.33
C GLN A 136 3.91 -1.80 25.36
N LEU A 137 5.08 -1.29 24.96
CA LEU A 137 6.22 -1.12 25.87
C LEU A 137 5.93 -0.12 27.01
N ALA A 138 5.23 0.98 26.70
CA ALA A 138 4.83 1.95 27.71
C ALA A 138 3.84 1.35 28.72
N GLU A 139 2.88 0.54 28.26
CA GLU A 139 1.92 -0.15 29.11
C GLU A 139 2.61 -1.15 30.07
N VAL A 140 3.56 -1.94 29.56
CA VAL A 140 4.35 -2.88 30.38
C VAL A 140 5.15 -2.13 31.46
N ARG A 141 5.79 -1.01 31.12
CA ARG A 141 6.50 -0.17 32.11
C ARG A 141 5.55 0.37 33.17
N THR A 142 4.38 0.87 32.78
CA THR A 142 3.38 1.39 33.72
C THR A 142 2.90 0.31 34.69
N ARG A 143 2.61 -0.91 34.21
CA ARG A 143 2.23 -2.05 35.07
C ARG A 143 3.35 -2.47 36.02
N GLN A 144 4.61 -2.45 35.58
CA GLN A 144 5.76 -2.77 36.43
C GLN A 144 5.99 -1.73 37.53
N LEU A 145 5.84 -0.44 37.23
CA LEU A 145 5.96 0.63 38.23
C LEU A 145 4.82 0.55 39.26
N GLN A 146 3.58 0.28 38.83
CA GLN A 146 2.44 0.13 39.75
C GLN A 146 2.53 -1.13 40.64
N SER A 147 3.17 -2.20 40.17
CA SER A 147 3.38 -3.43 40.94
C SER A 147 4.48 -3.29 42.00
N GLY A 148 5.39 -2.31 41.86
CA GLY A 148 6.49 -2.06 42.81
C GLY A 148 6.14 -1.16 44.00
N ASP A 149 5.08 -0.35 43.91
CA ASP A 149 4.63 0.55 44.99
C ASP A 149 3.70 -0.14 46.03
N GLY A 150 3.33 -1.41 45.81
CA GLY A 150 2.45 -2.17 46.69
C GLY A 150 3.10 -2.82 47.92
N GLU A 151 4.45 -2.85 48.01
CA GLU A 151 5.16 -3.65 49.02
C GLU A 151 5.76 -2.83 50.19
N TYR A 152 5.55 -1.50 50.24
CA TYR A 152 6.03 -0.61 51.31
C TYR A 152 4.93 0.00 52.21
N SER A 153 3.75 -0.61 52.28
CA SER A 153 2.69 -0.18 53.21
C SER A 153 2.07 -1.38 53.95
N GLY A 154 2.82 -1.95 54.90
CA GLY A 154 2.35 -3.12 55.63
C GLY A 154 3.26 -3.55 56.78
N GLY A 155 3.75 -2.60 57.59
CA GLY A 155 4.69 -2.90 58.67
C GLY A 155 4.57 -1.96 59.87
N VAL A 156 3.34 -1.66 60.29
CA VAL A 156 3.07 -1.11 61.63
C VAL A 156 2.31 -2.17 62.41
N TYR A 157 3.01 -2.92 63.24
CA TYR A 157 2.40 -3.64 64.35
C TYR A 157 3.19 -3.32 65.62
N LEU A 158 2.51 -2.54 66.47
CA LEU A 158 2.46 -2.49 67.93
C LEU A 158 3.67 -3.01 68.72
#